data_AF-A0A1F4SY83-F1
#
_entry.id   AF-A0A1F4SY83-F1
#
_cell.length_a   1.000
_cell.length_b   1.000
_cell.length_c   1.000
_cell.angle_alpha   90.00
_cell.angle_beta   90.00
_cell.angle_gamma   90.00
#
_symmetry.space_group_name_H-M   'P 1'
#
loop_
_entity.id
_entity.type
_entity.pdbx_description
1 polymer ?
#
loop_
_entity_poly.entity_id
_entity_poly.type
_entity_poly.pdbx_seq_one_letter_code
_entity_poly.pdbx_strand_id
1 'polypeptide(L)'
;MDITLNLITNLKTYIKRKSGTDMPKDAEDVKQFKEELLRAYTSLKTKDNSTSLIDTSFAETAKKITNKNLSLDDILKILSIIEEPFCSQAQRALVKALIAAKRYIDAEKIARQIKKKDSLSLTYKVKAYLDLSVACRDKRQAAIFSNKALRLAKSSSDIYIRSELKKEIALAMCKQGFFYDAFKIASNIEAIGLQIISLFEIAQEESTQGYNSAATQTIDFAMAFAKRDNSQAADSEEMPYISTYSLQKEKIDELLSSIAISLIKGNLLQDAKYVITQIGNKAKKVELLCELAVEYNKNGNITDSDNSIQEAINSAQSDPDLIGLIDRAKDNLSN
;
A
#
# COMPACT_ATOMS: atom_id res chain seq x y z
N MET A 1 9.34 -25.16 -19.19
CA MET A 1 8.84 -25.07 -20.59
C MET A 1 7.50 -25.82 -20.77
N ASP A 2 7.18 -26.81 -19.92
CA ASP A 2 6.01 -27.71 -20.11
C ASP A 2 4.62 -27.18 -19.75
N ILE A 3 4.50 -26.26 -18.78
CA ILE A 3 3.18 -25.81 -18.30
C ILE A 3 2.44 -25.02 -19.40
N THR A 4 3.17 -24.22 -20.18
CA THR A 4 2.63 -23.43 -21.30
C THR A 4 2.17 -24.31 -22.46
N LEU A 5 2.89 -25.42 -22.71
CA LEU A 5 2.51 -26.37 -23.76
C LEU A 5 1.23 -27.12 -23.38
N ASN A 6 1.08 -27.46 -22.10
CA ASN A 6 -0.09 -28.16 -21.58
C ASN A 6 -1.35 -27.28 -21.62
N LEU A 7 -1.22 -25.99 -21.25
CA LEU A 7 -2.29 -25.00 -21.33
C LEU A 7 -2.73 -24.74 -22.77
N ILE A 8 -1.77 -24.56 -23.69
CA ILE A 8 -2.02 -24.42 -25.14
C ILE A 8 -2.70 -25.67 -25.70
N THR A 9 -2.29 -26.86 -25.27
CA THR A 9 -2.82 -28.14 -25.74
C THR A 9 -4.22 -28.40 -25.21
N ASN A 10 -4.47 -28.12 -23.93
CA ASN A 10 -5.79 -28.21 -23.31
C ASN A 10 -6.77 -27.21 -23.94
N LEU A 11 -6.31 -25.99 -24.21
CA LEU A 11 -7.11 -24.96 -24.89
C LEU A 11 -7.44 -25.31 -26.33
N LYS A 12 -6.47 -25.82 -27.11
CA LYS A 12 -6.71 -26.34 -28.47
C LYS A 12 -7.70 -27.52 -28.45
N THR A 13 -7.56 -28.43 -27.49
CA THR A 13 -8.43 -29.60 -27.33
C THR A 13 -9.85 -29.21 -26.91
N TYR A 14 -9.99 -28.23 -26.03
CA TYR A 14 -11.27 -27.67 -25.61
C TYR A 14 -11.99 -26.96 -26.77
N ILE A 15 -11.27 -26.14 -27.55
CA ILE A 15 -11.79 -25.47 -28.75
C ILE A 15 -12.32 -26.52 -29.76
N LYS A 16 -11.56 -27.59 -29.98
CA LYS A 16 -11.93 -28.68 -30.91
C LYS A 16 -13.14 -29.50 -30.44
N ARG A 17 -13.40 -29.56 -29.13
CA ARG A 17 -14.56 -30.27 -28.56
C ARG A 17 -15.85 -29.45 -28.57
N LYS A 18 -15.77 -28.13 -28.48
CA LYS A 18 -16.96 -27.24 -28.41
C LYS A 18 -17.35 -26.58 -29.75
N SER A 19 -16.55 -26.74 -30.81
CA SER A 19 -16.87 -26.29 -32.18
C SER A 19 -18.01 -27.07 -32.85
N GLY A 20 -18.65 -28.00 -32.14
CA GLY A 20 -19.71 -28.88 -32.67
C GLY A 20 -21.10 -28.26 -32.68
N THR A 21 -21.62 -27.77 -31.55
CA THR A 21 -23.08 -27.54 -31.46
C THR A 21 -23.60 -26.58 -30.37
N ASP A 22 -22.75 -25.99 -29.51
CA ASP A 22 -23.22 -25.22 -28.33
C ASP A 22 -22.49 -23.88 -28.13
N MET A 23 -22.51 -22.99 -29.12
CA MET A 23 -22.00 -21.61 -28.95
C MET A 23 -23.16 -20.60 -28.94
N PRO A 24 -23.28 -19.72 -27.92
CA PRO A 24 -24.25 -18.62 -27.92
C PRO A 24 -23.97 -17.63 -29.05
N LYS A 25 -25.00 -16.90 -29.49
CA LYS A 25 -24.99 -16.00 -30.67
C LYS A 25 -23.98 -14.83 -30.61
N ASP A 26 -23.37 -14.56 -29.46
CA ASP A 26 -22.36 -13.50 -29.24
C ASP A 26 -20.90 -14.05 -29.35
N ALA A 27 -20.78 -15.18 -30.04
CA ALA A 27 -19.64 -16.07 -30.14
C ALA A 27 -18.35 -15.46 -30.74
N GLU A 28 -18.47 -14.54 -31.69
CA GLU A 28 -17.32 -13.96 -32.40
C GLU A 28 -16.58 -12.95 -31.51
N ASP A 29 -17.32 -12.20 -30.68
CA ASP A 29 -16.76 -11.24 -29.73
C ASP A 29 -15.97 -11.91 -28.61
N VAL A 30 -16.48 -13.03 -28.09
CA VAL A 30 -15.81 -13.84 -27.06
C VAL A 30 -14.57 -14.53 -27.64
N LYS A 31 -14.63 -14.96 -28.90
CA LYS A 31 -13.51 -15.57 -29.63
C LYS A 31 -12.42 -14.55 -29.98
N GLN A 32 -12.79 -13.37 -30.47
CA GLN A 32 -11.86 -12.26 -30.75
C GLN A 32 -11.21 -11.76 -29.46
N PHE A 33 -11.99 -11.65 -28.39
CA PHE A 33 -11.49 -11.32 -27.05
C PHE A 33 -10.49 -12.37 -26.53
N LYS A 34 -10.77 -13.66 -26.75
CA LYS A 34 -9.87 -14.77 -26.42
C LYS A 34 -8.56 -14.71 -27.20
N GLU A 35 -8.61 -14.34 -28.48
CA GLU A 35 -7.42 -14.14 -29.31
C GLU A 35 -6.61 -12.91 -28.92
N GLU A 36 -7.25 -11.81 -28.53
CA GLU A 36 -6.58 -10.59 -28.05
C GLU A 36 -5.87 -10.82 -26.71
N LEU A 37 -6.50 -11.52 -25.77
CA LEU A 37 -5.87 -11.94 -24.51
C LEU A 37 -4.64 -12.82 -24.77
N LEU A 38 -4.79 -13.78 -25.69
CA LEU A 38 -3.73 -14.71 -26.06
C LEU A 38 -2.58 -14.00 -26.80
N ARG A 39 -2.87 -13.02 -27.67
CA ARG A 39 -1.87 -12.21 -28.39
C ARG A 39 -1.12 -11.26 -27.45
N ALA A 40 -1.85 -10.54 -26.60
CA ALA A 40 -1.25 -9.68 -25.57
C ALA A 40 -0.30 -10.49 -24.68
N TYR A 41 -0.76 -11.67 -24.25
CA TYR A 41 0.05 -12.60 -23.45
C TYR A 41 1.28 -13.14 -24.20
N THR A 42 1.13 -13.54 -25.47
CA THR A 42 2.24 -14.07 -26.28
C THR A 42 3.30 -13.00 -26.55
N SER A 43 2.89 -11.74 -26.73
CA SER A 43 3.80 -10.59 -26.86
C SER A 43 4.59 -10.32 -25.58
N LEU A 44 4.00 -10.51 -24.40
CA LEU A 44 4.65 -10.28 -23.10
C LEU A 44 5.70 -11.33 -22.76
N LYS A 45 5.58 -12.58 -23.25
CA LYS A 45 6.61 -13.61 -23.10
C LYS A 45 7.93 -13.25 -23.82
N THR A 46 7.89 -12.30 -24.76
CA THR A 46 9.06 -11.86 -25.54
C THR A 46 9.72 -10.58 -25.03
N LYS A 47 9.10 -9.86 -24.08
CA LYS A 47 9.62 -8.62 -23.48
C LYS A 47 9.38 -8.62 -21.97
N ASP A 48 10.45 -8.71 -21.20
CA ASP A 48 10.56 -8.52 -19.75
C ASP A 48 9.42 -9.03 -18.85
N ASN A 49 9.71 -10.08 -18.08
CA ASN A 49 8.86 -10.70 -17.05
C ASN A 49 8.69 -9.82 -15.80
N SER A 50 8.33 -8.54 -15.91
CA SER A 50 7.94 -7.78 -14.72
C SER A 50 6.47 -8.03 -14.39
N THR A 51 6.17 -8.43 -13.15
CA THR A 51 4.81 -8.63 -12.63
C THR A 51 3.87 -7.45 -12.92
N SER A 52 4.44 -6.24 -13.04
CA SER A 52 3.74 -4.99 -13.38
C SER A 52 3.12 -4.98 -14.80
N LEU A 53 3.80 -5.56 -15.79
CA LEU A 53 3.30 -5.62 -17.18
C LEU A 53 2.15 -6.61 -17.31
N ILE A 54 2.23 -7.72 -16.56
CA ILE A 54 1.17 -8.73 -16.48
C ILE A 54 -0.08 -8.14 -15.82
N ASP A 55 0.08 -7.45 -14.69
CA ASP A 55 -1.03 -6.75 -14.01
C ASP A 55 -1.69 -5.71 -14.92
N THR A 56 -0.90 -4.94 -15.67
CA THR A 56 -1.40 -3.91 -16.59
C THR A 56 -2.22 -4.54 -17.73
N SER A 57 -1.70 -5.61 -18.33
CA SER A 57 -2.36 -6.29 -19.44
C SER A 57 -3.67 -6.96 -19.03
N PHE A 58 -3.71 -7.58 -17.85
CA PHE A 58 -4.95 -8.10 -17.30
C PHE A 58 -5.95 -6.98 -16.98
N ALA A 59 -5.48 -5.83 -16.48
CA ALA A 59 -6.35 -4.69 -16.19
C ALA A 59 -6.97 -4.08 -17.46
N GLU A 60 -6.19 -3.89 -18.52
CA GLU A 60 -6.70 -3.39 -19.81
C GLU A 60 -7.73 -4.33 -20.42
N THR A 61 -7.40 -5.62 -20.42
CA THR A 61 -8.29 -6.67 -20.88
C THR A 61 -9.60 -6.66 -20.09
N ALA A 62 -9.52 -6.65 -18.76
CA ALA A 62 -10.69 -6.66 -17.90
C ALA A 62 -11.59 -5.45 -18.16
N LYS A 63 -11.01 -4.26 -18.40
CA LYS A 63 -11.77 -3.06 -18.79
C LYS A 63 -12.53 -3.25 -20.10
N LYS A 64 -11.91 -3.87 -21.11
CA LYS A 64 -12.59 -4.19 -22.39
C LYS A 64 -13.79 -5.13 -22.16
N ILE A 65 -13.63 -6.18 -21.34
CA ILE A 65 -14.73 -7.09 -20.97
C ILE A 65 -15.89 -6.29 -20.36
N THR A 66 -15.59 -5.44 -19.38
CA THR A 66 -16.64 -4.71 -18.65
C THR A 66 -17.34 -3.67 -19.54
N ASN A 67 -16.62 -3.04 -20.47
CA ASN A 67 -17.20 -2.06 -21.41
C ASN A 67 -18.18 -2.68 -22.40
N LYS A 68 -17.99 -3.97 -22.75
CA LYS A 68 -18.93 -4.72 -23.60
C LYS A 68 -20.22 -5.12 -22.87
N ASN A 69 -20.41 -4.70 -21.61
CA ASN A 69 -21.58 -5.00 -20.77
C ASN A 69 -21.94 -6.50 -20.70
N LEU A 70 -20.93 -7.37 -20.75
CA LEU A 70 -21.09 -8.82 -20.73
C LEU A 70 -21.78 -9.29 -19.45
N SER A 71 -22.60 -10.34 -19.57
CA SER A 71 -23.25 -10.96 -18.42
C SER A 71 -22.22 -11.59 -17.49
N LEU A 72 -22.55 -11.77 -16.20
CA LEU A 72 -21.64 -12.46 -15.27
C LEU A 72 -21.32 -13.88 -15.73
N ASP A 73 -22.26 -14.57 -16.37
CA ASP A 73 -22.06 -15.94 -16.86
C ASP A 73 -21.00 -15.99 -17.97
N ASP A 74 -21.03 -15.02 -18.90
CA ASP A 74 -20.02 -14.90 -19.96
C ASP A 74 -18.64 -14.60 -19.39
N ILE A 75 -18.58 -13.73 -18.38
CA ILE A 75 -17.37 -13.41 -17.66
C ILE A 75 -16.78 -14.64 -16.95
N LEU A 76 -17.63 -15.46 -16.31
CA LEU A 76 -17.21 -16.68 -15.64
C LEU A 76 -16.73 -17.74 -16.63
N LYS A 77 -17.39 -17.87 -17.77
CA LYS A 77 -16.93 -18.73 -18.88
C LYS A 77 -15.55 -18.31 -19.36
N ILE A 78 -15.32 -17.01 -19.56
CA ILE A 78 -14.00 -16.47 -19.94
C ILE A 78 -12.95 -16.81 -18.89
N LEU A 79 -13.23 -16.59 -17.60
CA LEU A 79 -12.28 -16.88 -16.52
C LEU A 79 -11.93 -18.37 -16.43
N SER A 80 -12.86 -19.27 -16.76
CA SER A 80 -12.61 -20.72 -16.72
C SER A 80 -11.52 -21.19 -17.69
N ILE A 81 -11.19 -20.36 -18.69
CA ILE A 81 -10.16 -20.61 -19.70
C ILE A 81 -8.75 -20.28 -19.15
N ILE A 82 -8.67 -19.40 -18.15
CA ILE A 82 -7.40 -18.97 -17.55
C ILE A 82 -7.02 -19.98 -16.47
N GLU A 83 -6.07 -20.87 -16.78
CA GLU A 83 -5.53 -21.81 -15.78
C GLU A 83 -4.38 -21.17 -14.97
N GLU A 84 -3.86 -21.94 -14.01
CA GLU A 84 -2.77 -21.51 -13.14
C GLU A 84 -1.47 -21.28 -13.92
N PRO A 85 -0.56 -20.42 -13.39
CA PRO A 85 -0.59 -19.74 -12.09
C PRO A 85 -1.31 -18.38 -12.07
N PHE A 86 -1.92 -17.96 -13.18
CA PHE A 86 -2.38 -16.57 -13.37
C PHE A 86 -3.87 -16.36 -13.10
N CYS A 87 -4.62 -17.44 -12.83
CA CYS A 87 -6.06 -17.40 -12.65
C CYS A 87 -6.48 -16.39 -11.56
N SER A 88 -5.83 -16.43 -10.40
CA SER A 88 -6.16 -15.56 -9.27
C SER A 88 -5.82 -14.08 -9.52
N GLN A 89 -4.74 -13.82 -10.26
CA GLN A 89 -4.33 -12.47 -10.67
C GLN A 89 -5.34 -11.87 -11.66
N ALA A 90 -5.71 -12.63 -12.69
CA ALA A 90 -6.70 -12.22 -13.68
C ALA A 90 -8.06 -11.95 -13.03
N GLN A 91 -8.47 -12.80 -12.08
CA GLN A 91 -9.70 -12.60 -11.31
C GLN A 91 -9.66 -11.31 -10.49
N ARG A 92 -8.55 -10.96 -9.83
CA ARG A 92 -8.42 -9.67 -9.14
C ARG A 92 -8.47 -8.48 -10.11
N ALA A 93 -7.78 -8.55 -11.25
CA ALA A 93 -7.83 -7.48 -12.25
C ALA A 93 -9.27 -7.22 -12.73
N LEU A 94 -10.03 -8.30 -12.91
CA LEU A 94 -11.45 -8.21 -13.23
C LEU A 94 -12.29 -7.64 -12.08
N VAL A 95 -12.02 -7.99 -10.83
CA VAL A 95 -12.66 -7.34 -9.66
C VAL A 95 -12.47 -5.83 -9.73
N LYS A 96 -11.25 -5.34 -9.99
CA LYS A 96 -10.98 -3.90 -10.15
C LYS A 96 -11.75 -3.28 -11.31
N ALA A 97 -11.81 -3.93 -12.46
CA ALA A 97 -12.56 -3.43 -13.61
C ALA A 97 -14.08 -3.37 -13.34
N LEU A 98 -14.63 -4.40 -12.70
CA LEU A 98 -16.04 -4.44 -12.31
C LEU A 98 -16.39 -3.37 -11.28
N ILE A 99 -15.50 -3.11 -10.31
CA ILE A 99 -15.62 -1.99 -9.38
C ILE A 99 -15.66 -0.65 -10.13
N ALA A 100 -14.73 -0.43 -11.06
CA ALA A 100 -14.69 0.80 -11.87
C ALA A 100 -15.97 0.97 -12.72
N ALA A 101 -16.54 -0.14 -13.19
CA ALA A 101 -17.82 -0.19 -13.89
C ALA A 101 -19.05 -0.14 -12.94
N LYS A 102 -18.86 0.09 -11.63
CA LYS A 102 -19.92 0.11 -10.59
C LYS A 102 -20.72 -1.20 -10.47
N ARG A 103 -20.17 -2.32 -10.95
CA ARG A 103 -20.76 -3.68 -10.87
C ARG A 103 -20.28 -4.40 -9.60
N TYR A 104 -20.58 -3.82 -8.43
CA TYR A 104 -20.06 -4.28 -7.14
C TYR A 104 -20.46 -5.73 -6.78
N ILE A 105 -21.70 -6.12 -7.10
CA ILE A 105 -22.20 -7.48 -6.82
C ILE A 105 -21.42 -8.52 -7.62
N ASP A 106 -21.14 -8.23 -8.89
CA ASP A 106 -20.35 -9.12 -9.74
C ASP A 106 -18.90 -9.18 -9.26
N ALA A 107 -18.32 -8.03 -8.92
CA ALA A 107 -16.98 -7.95 -8.34
C ALA A 107 -16.85 -8.81 -7.06
N GLU A 108 -17.81 -8.73 -6.14
CA GLU A 108 -17.82 -9.59 -4.94
C GLU A 108 -17.93 -11.08 -5.30
N LYS A 109 -18.79 -11.44 -6.25
CA LYS A 109 -18.93 -12.84 -6.69
C LYS A 109 -17.62 -13.38 -7.25
N ILE A 110 -16.91 -12.61 -8.08
CA ILE A 110 -15.58 -13.00 -8.59
C ILE A 110 -14.56 -13.12 -7.44
N ALA A 111 -14.46 -12.12 -6.56
CA ALA A 111 -13.53 -12.15 -5.42
C ALA A 111 -13.76 -13.38 -4.52
N ARG A 112 -15.02 -13.77 -4.31
CA ARG A 112 -15.39 -14.96 -3.53
C ARG A 112 -14.89 -16.26 -4.17
N GLN A 113 -14.92 -16.35 -5.50
CA GLN A 113 -14.54 -17.54 -6.26
C GLN A 113 -13.03 -17.76 -6.41
N ILE A 114 -12.20 -16.73 -6.14
CA ILE A 114 -10.75 -16.89 -6.14
C ILE A 114 -10.37 -18.05 -5.20
N LYS A 115 -9.72 -19.08 -5.73
CA LYS A 115 -9.30 -20.25 -4.95
C LYS A 115 -8.07 -19.88 -4.11
N LYS A 116 -7.91 -20.50 -2.94
CA LYS A 116 -6.79 -20.25 -2.02
C LYS A 116 -5.86 -21.47 -2.06
N LYS A 117 -5.22 -21.71 -3.20
CA LYS A 117 -4.41 -22.91 -3.42
C LYS A 117 -3.01 -22.79 -2.84
N ASP A 118 -2.50 -21.57 -2.80
CA ASP A 118 -1.14 -21.20 -2.41
C ASP A 118 -1.13 -19.77 -1.85
N SER A 119 0.04 -19.31 -1.39
CA SER A 119 0.21 -17.98 -0.81
C SER A 119 -0.09 -16.85 -1.82
N LEU A 120 0.19 -17.06 -3.11
CA LEU A 120 -0.02 -16.06 -4.15
C LEU A 120 -1.50 -15.86 -4.45
N SER A 121 -2.26 -16.95 -4.63
CA SER A 121 -3.71 -16.92 -4.81
C SER A 121 -4.44 -16.39 -3.58
N LEU A 122 -3.97 -16.71 -2.37
CA LEU A 122 -4.44 -16.09 -1.13
C LEU A 122 -4.23 -14.57 -1.14
N THR A 123 -3.04 -14.13 -1.52
CA THR A 123 -2.69 -12.70 -1.63
C THR A 123 -3.63 -11.98 -2.59
N TYR A 124 -3.87 -12.51 -3.79
CA TYR A 124 -4.81 -11.90 -4.74
C TYR A 124 -6.24 -11.87 -4.22
N LYS A 125 -6.66 -12.90 -3.46
CA LYS A 125 -7.99 -12.91 -2.82
C LYS A 125 -8.12 -11.84 -1.74
N VAL A 126 -7.10 -11.68 -0.90
CA VAL A 126 -7.06 -10.62 0.13
C VAL A 126 -7.15 -9.26 -0.55
N LYS A 127 -6.30 -9.03 -1.56
CA LYS A 127 -6.27 -7.75 -2.28
C LYS A 127 -7.57 -7.47 -3.04
N ALA A 128 -8.27 -8.49 -3.57
CA ALA A 128 -9.58 -8.31 -4.18
C ALA A 128 -10.66 -7.82 -3.18
N TYR A 129 -10.66 -8.35 -1.96
CA TYR A 129 -11.55 -7.84 -0.91
C TYR A 129 -11.13 -6.46 -0.41
N LEU A 130 -9.83 -6.16 -0.42
CA LEU A 130 -9.33 -4.82 -0.10
C LEU A 130 -9.76 -3.80 -1.15
N ASP A 131 -9.64 -4.14 -2.43
CA ASP A 131 -10.10 -3.32 -3.56
C ASP A 131 -11.62 -3.04 -3.43
N LEU A 132 -12.42 -4.04 -3.04
CA LEU A 132 -13.86 -3.88 -2.74
C LEU A 132 -14.12 -2.96 -1.55
N SER A 133 -13.35 -3.10 -0.46
CA SER A 133 -13.47 -2.27 0.74
C SER A 133 -13.26 -0.80 0.40
N VAL A 134 -12.16 -0.48 -0.26
CA VAL A 134 -11.78 0.90 -0.64
C VAL A 134 -12.81 1.54 -1.57
N ALA A 135 -13.48 0.75 -2.40
CA ALA A 135 -14.49 1.25 -3.33
C ALA A 135 -15.87 1.49 -2.70
N CYS A 136 -16.11 0.99 -1.49
CA CYS A 136 -17.40 1.14 -0.82
C CYS A 136 -17.57 2.57 -0.29
N ARG A 137 -18.69 3.21 -0.65
CA ARG A 137 -19.11 4.47 -0.02
C ARG A 137 -19.74 4.27 1.35
N ASP A 138 -20.35 3.11 1.56
CA ASP A 138 -20.94 2.73 2.84
C ASP A 138 -19.86 2.19 3.78
N LYS A 139 -19.65 2.88 4.92
CA LYS A 139 -18.62 2.50 5.91
C LYS A 139 -18.86 1.12 6.52
N ARG A 140 -20.12 0.69 6.69
CA ARG A 140 -20.41 -0.64 7.25
C ARG A 140 -20.01 -1.72 6.25
N GLN A 141 -20.32 -1.52 4.97
CA GLN A 141 -19.94 -2.46 3.92
C GLN A 141 -18.43 -2.52 3.72
N ALA A 142 -17.75 -1.37 3.75
CA ALA A 142 -16.29 -1.30 3.73
C ALA A 142 -15.67 -2.09 4.88
N ALA A 143 -16.17 -1.91 6.10
CA ALA A 143 -15.72 -2.65 7.27
C ALA A 143 -15.94 -4.18 7.13
N ILE A 144 -17.05 -4.62 6.54
CA ILE A 144 -17.30 -6.04 6.26
C ILE A 144 -16.22 -6.59 5.31
N PHE A 145 -15.88 -5.89 4.24
CA PHE A 145 -14.86 -6.32 3.30
C PHE A 145 -13.44 -6.28 3.89
N SER A 146 -13.09 -5.23 4.64
CA SER A 146 -11.81 -5.17 5.36
C SER A 146 -11.67 -6.33 6.35
N ASN A 147 -12.73 -6.67 7.08
CA ASN A 147 -12.73 -7.81 8.00
C ASN A 147 -12.59 -9.16 7.27
N LYS A 148 -13.22 -9.32 6.09
CA LYS A 148 -13.00 -10.49 5.23
C LYS A 148 -11.54 -10.57 4.77
N ALA A 149 -10.96 -9.47 4.30
CA ALA A 149 -9.55 -9.40 3.91
C ALA A 149 -8.62 -9.75 5.08
N LEU A 150 -8.88 -9.21 6.28
CA LEU A 150 -8.08 -9.48 7.48
C LEU A 150 -8.13 -10.95 7.91
N ARG A 151 -9.32 -11.57 7.90
CA ARG A 151 -9.47 -13.01 8.21
C ARG A 151 -8.68 -13.87 7.22
N LEU A 152 -8.67 -13.48 5.96
CA LEU A 152 -7.89 -14.17 4.92
C LEU A 152 -6.39 -13.96 5.11
N ALA A 153 -5.93 -12.74 5.37
CA ALA A 153 -4.53 -12.46 5.66
C ALA A 153 -4.03 -13.29 6.86
N LYS A 154 -4.82 -13.36 7.94
CA LYS A 154 -4.52 -14.18 9.13
C LYS A 154 -4.41 -15.68 8.83
N SER A 155 -5.02 -16.17 7.75
CA SER A 155 -4.93 -17.58 7.36
C SER A 155 -3.65 -17.95 6.60
N SER A 156 -2.80 -16.96 6.27
CA SER A 156 -1.47 -17.23 5.70
C SER A 156 -0.58 -17.90 6.75
N SER A 157 0.02 -19.03 6.40
CA SER A 157 1.04 -19.69 7.24
C SER A 157 2.37 -18.93 7.22
N ASP A 158 2.70 -18.28 6.11
CA ASP A 158 3.89 -17.45 5.96
C ASP A 158 3.74 -16.15 6.74
N ILE A 159 4.67 -15.90 7.66
CA ILE A 159 4.69 -14.76 8.58
C ILE A 159 4.91 -13.44 7.84
N TYR A 160 5.80 -13.43 6.85
CA TYR A 160 6.13 -12.21 6.09
C TYR A 160 4.94 -11.80 5.22
N ILE A 161 4.38 -12.74 4.46
CA ILE A 161 3.18 -12.51 3.65
C ILE A 161 2.01 -12.08 4.54
N ARG A 162 1.81 -12.74 5.69
CA ARG A 162 0.76 -12.36 6.65
C ARG A 162 0.95 -10.92 7.16
N SER A 163 2.19 -10.54 7.46
CA SER A 163 2.55 -9.22 7.97
C SER A 163 2.36 -8.13 6.92
N GLU A 164 2.81 -8.35 5.69
CA GLU A 164 2.60 -7.41 4.57
C GLU A 164 1.12 -7.21 4.28
N LEU A 165 0.34 -8.29 4.23
CA LEU A 165 -1.10 -8.20 3.98
C LEU A 165 -1.81 -7.44 5.11
N LYS A 166 -1.45 -7.67 6.37
CA LYS A 166 -1.99 -6.89 7.50
C LYS A 166 -1.62 -5.42 7.40
N LYS A 167 -0.38 -5.09 7.02
CA LYS A 167 0.08 -3.72 6.77
C LYS A 167 -0.79 -3.05 5.71
N GLU A 168 -0.94 -3.67 4.53
CA GLU A 168 -1.76 -3.14 3.44
C GLU A 168 -3.22 -2.90 3.88
N ILE A 169 -3.79 -3.83 4.65
CA ILE A 169 -5.16 -3.71 5.17
C ILE A 169 -5.28 -2.57 6.18
N ALA A 170 -4.34 -2.46 7.13
CA ALA A 170 -4.35 -1.42 8.14
C ALA A 170 -4.27 -0.03 7.49
N LEU A 171 -3.36 0.17 6.53
CA LEU A 171 -3.24 1.44 5.82
C LEU A 171 -4.50 1.78 5.02
N ALA A 172 -5.11 0.81 4.34
CA ALA A 172 -6.35 1.03 3.62
C ALA A 172 -7.55 1.34 4.54
N MET A 173 -7.58 0.76 5.74
CA MET A 173 -8.57 1.09 6.78
C MET A 173 -8.35 2.51 7.31
N CYS A 174 -7.10 2.91 7.54
CA CYS A 174 -6.73 4.26 7.96
C CYS A 174 -7.17 5.33 6.94
N LYS A 175 -6.91 5.09 5.65
CA LYS A 175 -7.36 5.93 4.53
C LYS A 175 -8.88 6.12 4.43
N GLN A 176 -9.65 5.26 5.07
CA GLN A 176 -11.11 5.33 5.13
C GLN A 176 -11.64 5.92 6.45
N GLY A 177 -10.74 6.33 7.35
CA GLY A 177 -11.03 6.89 8.65
C GLY A 177 -11.28 5.86 9.75
N PHE A 178 -10.94 4.58 9.54
CA PHE A 178 -11.00 3.53 10.58
C PHE A 178 -9.71 3.49 11.39
N PHE A 179 -9.30 4.64 11.96
CA PHE A 179 -7.99 4.83 12.61
C PHE A 179 -7.72 3.82 13.72
N TYR A 180 -8.65 3.66 14.66
CA TYR A 180 -8.48 2.73 15.79
C TYR A 180 -8.31 1.27 15.35
N ASP A 181 -9.11 0.82 14.38
CA ASP A 181 -9.00 -0.54 13.84
C ASP A 181 -7.69 -0.73 13.05
N ALA A 182 -7.29 0.28 12.27
CA ALA A 182 -6.02 0.29 11.55
C ALA A 182 -4.83 0.18 12.53
N PHE A 183 -4.80 1.03 13.55
CA PHE A 183 -3.79 1.01 14.61
C PHE A 183 -3.73 -0.37 15.30
N LYS A 184 -4.89 -0.94 15.65
CA LYS A 184 -4.96 -2.26 16.29
C LYS A 184 -4.41 -3.36 15.39
N ILE A 185 -4.64 -3.30 14.09
CA ILE A 185 -4.08 -4.29 13.15
C ILE A 185 -2.57 -4.10 13.02
N ALA A 186 -2.12 -2.86 12.79
CA ALA A 186 -0.71 -2.50 12.64
C ALA A 186 0.13 -2.88 13.86
N SER A 187 -0.34 -2.56 15.06
CA SER A 187 0.32 -2.91 16.33
C SER A 187 0.36 -4.42 16.62
N ASN A 188 -0.33 -5.26 15.85
CA ASN A 188 -0.32 -6.72 15.97
C ASN A 188 0.24 -7.41 14.71
N ILE A 189 1.09 -6.71 13.95
CA ILE A 189 1.90 -7.28 12.88
C ILE A 189 3.08 -8.04 13.50
N GLU A 190 3.33 -9.25 13.00
CA GLU A 190 4.32 -10.16 13.56
C GLU A 190 5.76 -9.78 13.20
N ALA A 191 6.00 -9.34 11.96
CA ALA A 191 7.30 -8.84 11.55
C ALA A 191 7.51 -7.42 12.09
N ILE A 192 8.40 -7.26 13.06
CA ILE A 192 8.56 -6.00 13.83
C ILE A 192 8.90 -4.81 12.90
N GLY A 193 9.75 -5.01 11.91
CA GLY A 193 10.04 -3.96 10.92
C GLY A 193 8.80 -3.47 10.15
N LEU A 194 7.93 -4.40 9.74
CA LEU A 194 6.66 -4.06 9.10
C LEU A 194 5.65 -3.46 10.09
N GLN A 195 5.68 -3.88 11.36
CA GLN A 195 4.90 -3.30 12.44
C GLN A 195 5.23 -1.81 12.60
N ILE A 196 6.52 -1.48 12.77
CA ILE A 196 6.99 -0.10 12.94
C ILE A 196 6.67 0.75 11.71
N ILE A 197 7.01 0.28 10.51
CA ILE A 197 6.71 1.02 9.28
C ILE A 197 5.20 1.26 9.14
N SER A 198 4.36 0.26 9.43
CA SER A 198 2.91 0.41 9.31
C SER A 198 2.34 1.45 10.26
N LEU A 199 2.88 1.55 11.49
CA LEU A 199 2.46 2.55 12.46
C LEU A 199 2.84 3.96 11.98
N PHE A 200 4.05 4.16 11.45
CA PHE A 200 4.43 5.46 10.88
C PHE A 200 3.60 5.85 9.64
N GLU A 201 3.31 4.90 8.74
CA GLU A 201 2.42 5.16 7.60
C GLU A 201 1.00 5.51 8.05
N ILE A 202 0.50 4.89 9.14
CA ILE A 202 -0.79 5.25 9.75
C ILE A 202 -0.74 6.66 10.34
N ALA A 203 0.31 7.00 11.10
CA ALA A 203 0.46 8.33 11.67
C ALA A 203 0.54 9.43 10.59
N GLN A 204 1.23 9.14 9.48
CA GLN A 204 1.27 10.03 8.32
C GLN A 204 -0.12 10.27 7.73
N GLU A 205 -0.90 9.21 7.57
CA GLU A 205 -2.26 9.29 7.06
C GLU A 205 -3.20 10.02 8.03
N GLU A 206 -3.10 9.74 9.33
CA GLU A 206 -3.82 10.45 10.40
C GLU A 206 -3.53 11.96 10.34
N SER A 207 -2.26 12.34 10.26
CA SER A 207 -1.86 13.75 10.17
C SER A 207 -2.33 14.40 8.88
N THR A 208 -2.22 13.71 7.74
CA THR A 208 -2.70 14.21 6.44
C THR A 208 -4.21 14.46 6.45
N GLN A 209 -4.98 13.67 7.20
CA GLN A 209 -6.42 13.85 7.39
C GLN A 209 -6.77 14.82 8.54
N GLY A 210 -5.79 15.41 9.22
CA GLY A 210 -5.97 16.38 10.30
C GLY A 210 -6.17 15.78 11.70
N TYR A 211 -6.02 14.47 11.87
CA TYR A 211 -6.14 13.75 13.14
C TYR A 211 -4.83 13.75 13.92
N ASN A 212 -4.26 14.93 14.17
CA ASN A 212 -2.89 15.08 14.63
C ASN A 212 -2.63 14.52 16.04
N SER A 213 -3.61 14.58 16.96
CA SER A 213 -3.48 13.92 18.27
C SER A 213 -3.36 12.40 18.17
N ALA A 214 -4.10 11.79 17.22
CA ALA A 214 -3.98 10.35 16.95
C ALA A 214 -2.61 10.04 16.32
N ALA A 215 -2.18 10.86 15.35
CA ALA A 215 -0.88 10.73 14.70
C ALA A 215 0.27 10.74 15.72
N THR A 216 0.29 11.70 16.64
CA THR A 216 1.32 11.80 17.69
C THR A 216 1.31 10.57 18.61
N GLN A 217 0.14 10.09 19.04
CA GLN A 217 0.04 8.85 19.82
C GLN A 217 0.56 7.65 19.04
N THR A 218 0.21 7.52 17.77
CA THR A 218 0.68 6.44 16.89
C THR A 218 2.21 6.48 16.73
N ILE A 219 2.81 7.68 16.63
CA ILE A 219 4.27 7.88 16.61
C ILE A 219 4.90 7.39 17.91
N ASP A 220 4.32 7.73 19.07
CA ASP A 220 4.85 7.31 20.37
C ASP A 220 4.92 5.78 20.48
N PHE A 221 3.86 5.10 20.03
CA PHE A 221 3.84 3.65 19.95
C PHE A 221 4.90 3.12 18.99
N ALA A 222 5.00 3.66 17.78
CA ALA A 222 5.99 3.25 16.78
C ALA A 222 7.43 3.39 17.32
N MET A 223 7.72 4.50 17.99
CA MET A 223 9.02 4.78 18.61
C MET A 223 9.31 3.84 19.78
N ALA A 224 8.31 3.50 20.61
CA ALA A 224 8.48 2.52 21.67
C ALA A 224 8.85 1.14 21.11
N PHE A 225 8.21 0.70 20.02
CA PHE A 225 8.56 -0.54 19.33
C PHE A 225 9.97 -0.49 18.72
N ALA A 226 10.33 0.61 18.05
CA ALA A 226 11.65 0.78 17.45
C ALA A 226 12.78 0.74 18.50
N LYS A 227 12.58 1.35 19.67
CA LYS A 227 13.53 1.30 20.79
C LYS A 227 13.67 -0.12 21.35
N ARG A 228 12.57 -0.84 21.54
CA ARG A 228 12.58 -2.22 22.05
C ARG A 228 13.34 -3.16 21.12
N ASP A 229 13.09 -3.07 19.82
CA ASP A 229 13.74 -3.99 18.88
C ASP A 229 15.24 -3.67 18.71
N ASN A 230 15.63 -2.38 18.69
CA ASN A 230 17.05 -2.01 18.74
C ASN A 230 17.78 -2.62 19.95
N SER A 231 17.12 -2.70 21.12
CA SER A 231 17.72 -3.36 22.29
C SER A 231 17.86 -4.88 22.10
N GLN A 232 16.89 -5.54 21.46
CA GLN A 232 16.93 -6.99 21.21
C GLN A 232 17.95 -7.38 20.12
N ALA A 233 18.14 -6.52 19.12
CA ALA A 233 19.14 -6.70 18.07
C ALA A 233 20.57 -6.54 18.59
N ALA A 234 20.80 -5.66 19.57
CA ALA A 234 22.12 -5.47 20.19
C ALA A 234 22.59 -6.72 20.97
N ASP A 235 21.65 -7.56 21.42
CA ASP A 235 21.90 -8.72 22.28
C ASP A 235 21.93 -10.07 21.51
N SER A 236 21.79 -10.08 20.18
CA SER A 236 21.71 -11.32 19.39
C SER A 236 22.72 -11.40 18.23
N GLU A 237 23.62 -12.41 18.27
CA GLU A 237 24.58 -12.71 17.19
C GLU A 237 23.94 -13.47 16.00
N GLU A 238 22.73 -14.01 16.18
CA GLU A 238 22.08 -14.90 15.21
C GLU A 238 20.68 -14.41 14.81
N MET A 239 20.54 -13.42 13.91
CA MET A 239 19.28 -13.28 13.15
C MET A 239 19.44 -12.60 11.78
N PRO A 240 19.75 -13.36 10.72
CA PRO A 240 19.81 -12.84 9.35
C PRO A 240 18.45 -12.36 8.81
N TYR A 241 17.34 -12.88 9.33
CA TYR A 241 16.00 -12.59 8.82
C TYR A 241 15.34 -11.32 9.40
N ILE A 242 15.93 -10.70 10.43
CA ILE A 242 15.45 -9.43 11.03
C ILE A 242 16.30 -8.23 10.60
N SER A 243 17.39 -8.45 9.85
CA SER A 243 18.39 -7.43 9.44
C SER A 243 17.92 -6.30 8.50
N THR A 244 16.62 -6.03 8.41
CA THR A 244 16.08 -4.83 7.72
C THR A 244 16.12 -3.57 8.61
N TYR A 245 16.88 -3.57 9.70
CA TYR A 245 17.00 -2.45 10.63
C TYR A 245 17.67 -1.21 10.04
N SER A 246 18.73 -1.39 9.24
CA SER A 246 19.44 -0.27 8.59
C SER A 246 18.64 0.40 7.47
N LEU A 247 17.75 -0.35 6.80
CA LEU A 247 16.83 0.13 5.76
C LEU A 247 15.61 0.89 6.30
N GLN A 248 15.39 0.88 7.62
CA GLN A 248 14.22 1.53 8.22
C GLN A 248 14.48 2.93 8.75
N LYS A 249 15.71 3.28 9.16
CA LYS A 249 15.97 4.60 9.76
C LYS A 249 15.71 5.74 8.78
N GLU A 250 16.23 5.64 7.57
CA GLU A 250 15.98 6.63 6.51
C GLU A 250 14.48 6.70 6.19
N LYS A 251 13.80 5.56 6.09
CA LYS A 251 12.35 5.53 5.85
C LYS A 251 11.54 6.15 6.98
N ILE A 252 11.93 5.91 8.23
CA ILE A 252 11.31 6.50 9.42
C ILE A 252 11.55 8.01 9.42
N ASP A 253 12.77 8.46 9.14
CA ASP A 253 13.11 9.88 9.03
C ASP A 253 12.31 10.56 7.91
N GLU A 254 12.12 9.90 6.74
CA GLU A 254 11.23 10.38 5.67
C GLU A 254 9.78 10.53 6.13
N LEU A 255 9.24 9.52 6.82
CA LEU A 255 7.85 9.52 7.30
C LEU A 255 7.65 10.59 8.38
N LEU A 256 8.56 10.69 9.35
CA LEU A 256 8.57 11.74 10.37
C LEU A 256 8.69 13.13 9.74
N SER A 257 9.57 13.29 8.74
CA SER A 257 9.72 14.56 8.00
C SER A 257 8.40 14.95 7.32
N SER A 258 7.74 14.01 6.65
CA SER A 258 6.45 14.26 6.01
C SER A 258 5.36 14.62 7.01
N ILE A 259 5.34 13.99 8.18
CA ILE A 259 4.38 14.31 9.25
C ILE A 259 4.66 15.72 9.78
N ALA A 260 5.92 16.05 10.07
CA ALA A 260 6.31 17.37 10.53
C ALA A 260 5.88 18.47 9.55
N ILE A 261 6.11 18.29 8.24
CA ILE A 261 5.68 19.23 7.19
C ILE A 261 4.16 19.42 7.23
N SER A 262 3.38 18.33 7.34
CA SER A 262 1.92 18.42 7.43
C SER A 262 1.45 19.18 8.68
N LEU A 263 2.11 18.96 9.82
CA LEU A 263 1.81 19.66 11.08
C LEU A 263 2.15 21.15 11.00
N ILE A 264 3.30 21.51 10.41
CA ILE A 264 3.70 22.91 10.16
C ILE A 264 2.64 23.60 9.29
N LYS A 265 2.25 22.99 8.17
CA LYS A 265 1.21 23.52 7.27
C LYS A 265 -0.17 23.62 7.93
N GLY A 266 -0.47 22.71 8.86
CA GLY A 266 -1.67 22.73 9.68
C GLY A 266 -1.63 23.72 10.85
N ASN A 267 -0.54 24.48 10.99
CA ASN A 267 -0.27 25.40 12.10
C ASN A 267 -0.25 24.73 13.50
N LEU A 268 0.11 23.44 13.55
CA LEU A 268 0.25 22.66 14.78
C LEU A 268 1.72 22.61 15.19
N LEU A 269 2.26 23.78 15.47
CA LEU A 269 3.70 24.01 15.55
C LEU A 269 4.36 23.26 16.72
N GLN A 270 3.64 23.05 17.83
CA GLN A 270 4.17 22.29 18.97
C GLN A 270 4.23 20.78 18.68
N ASP A 271 3.21 20.23 18.02
CA ASP A 271 3.22 18.83 17.56
C ASP A 271 4.31 18.64 16.49
N ALA A 272 4.46 19.60 15.57
CA ALA A 272 5.53 19.58 14.58
C ALA A 272 6.91 19.55 15.25
N LYS A 273 7.13 20.42 16.24
CA LYS A 273 8.37 20.45 17.02
C LYS A 273 8.64 19.09 17.66
N TYR A 274 7.64 18.50 18.30
CA TYR A 274 7.75 17.18 18.90
C TYR A 274 8.21 16.13 17.88
N VAL A 275 7.55 16.05 16.72
CA VAL A 275 7.91 15.09 15.66
C VAL A 275 9.31 15.34 15.12
N ILE A 276 9.71 16.59 14.91
CA ILE A 276 11.06 16.96 14.42
C ILE A 276 12.15 16.51 15.40
N THR A 277 11.90 16.55 16.71
CA THR A 277 12.89 16.07 17.69
C THR A 277 13.19 14.57 17.57
N GLN A 278 12.27 13.79 16.99
CA GLN A 278 12.44 12.34 16.80
C GLN A 278 13.24 12.00 15.54
N ILE A 279 13.48 12.95 14.64
CA ILE A 279 14.21 12.73 13.38
C ILE A 279 15.69 12.54 13.67
N GLY A 280 16.23 11.41 13.22
CA GLY A 280 17.65 11.07 13.36
C GLY A 280 18.54 11.70 12.29
N ASN A 281 18.01 11.97 11.10
CA ASN A 281 18.72 12.64 10.01
C ASN A 281 18.93 14.13 10.34
N LYS A 282 20.19 14.53 10.56
CA LYS A 282 20.55 15.90 10.97
C LYS A 282 20.13 16.95 9.94
N ALA A 283 20.36 16.70 8.66
CA ALA A 283 20.05 17.68 7.61
C ALA A 283 18.55 17.95 7.54
N LYS A 284 17.72 16.89 7.55
CA LYS A 284 16.26 17.00 7.58
C LYS A 284 15.76 17.67 8.85
N LYS A 285 16.36 17.34 10.00
CA LYS A 285 16.02 17.99 11.27
C LYS A 285 16.29 19.50 11.22
N VAL A 286 17.46 19.93 10.73
CA VAL A 286 17.81 21.36 10.61
C VAL A 286 16.88 22.09 9.63
N GLU A 287 16.63 21.50 8.46
CA GLU A 287 15.70 22.04 7.45
C GLU A 287 14.31 22.32 8.06
N LEU A 288 13.74 21.34 8.75
CA LEU A 288 12.40 21.45 9.33
C LEU A 288 12.34 22.38 10.55
N LEU A 289 13.40 22.45 11.36
CA LEU A 289 13.48 23.43 12.45
C LEU A 289 13.53 24.86 11.92
N CYS A 290 14.19 25.09 10.78
CA CYS A 290 14.21 26.39 10.12
C CYS A 290 12.83 26.77 9.57
N GLU A 291 12.14 25.84 8.90
CA GLU A 291 10.76 26.06 8.44
C GLU A 291 9.82 26.36 9.61
N LEU A 292 9.93 25.58 10.69
CA LEU A 292 9.15 25.77 11.91
C LEU A 292 9.39 27.14 12.55
N ALA A 293 10.64 27.62 12.59
CA ALA A 293 10.97 28.95 13.12
C ALA A 293 10.27 30.06 12.32
N VAL A 294 10.31 29.97 10.99
CA VAL A 294 9.63 30.94 10.11
C VAL A 294 8.13 30.97 10.37
N GLU A 295 7.48 29.82 10.54
CA GLU A 295 6.05 29.78 10.85
C GLU A 295 5.71 30.28 12.26
N TYR A 296 6.55 30.02 13.27
CA TYR A 296 6.39 30.63 14.59
C TYR A 296 6.43 32.16 14.53
N ASN A 297 7.39 32.73 13.79
CA ASN A 297 7.54 34.17 13.65
C ASN A 297 6.34 34.80 12.93
N LYS A 298 5.86 34.18 11.83
CA LYS A 298 4.62 34.63 11.15
C LYS A 298 3.42 34.72 12.08
N ASN A 299 3.36 33.86 13.10
CA ASN A 299 2.30 33.86 14.12
C ASN A 299 2.59 34.81 15.31
N GLY A 300 3.67 35.59 15.26
CA GLY A 300 4.09 36.49 16.34
C GLY A 300 4.74 35.80 17.54
N ASN A 301 5.05 34.49 17.45
CA ASN A 301 5.67 33.73 18.53
C ASN A 301 7.20 33.74 18.39
N ILE A 302 7.80 34.89 18.68
CA ILE A 302 9.24 35.12 18.50
C ILE A 302 10.09 34.20 19.38
N THR A 303 9.67 33.96 20.62
CA THR A 303 10.40 33.08 21.54
C THR A 303 10.54 31.66 21.01
N ASP A 304 9.45 31.06 20.49
CA ASP A 304 9.51 29.71 19.93
C ASP A 304 10.21 29.65 18.56
N SER A 305 10.18 30.75 17.81
CA SER A 305 11.00 30.92 16.60
C SER A 305 12.49 30.86 16.95
N ASP A 306 12.94 31.69 17.89
CA ASP A 306 14.35 31.75 18.30
C ASP A 306 14.82 30.41 18.90
N ASN A 307 13.97 29.76 19.70
CA ASN A 307 14.25 28.44 20.24
C ASN A 307 14.45 27.39 19.14
N SER A 308 13.63 27.42 18.09
CA SER A 308 13.72 26.51 16.94
C SER A 308 15.03 26.74 16.15
N ILE A 309 15.44 28.00 15.95
CA ILE A 309 16.74 28.34 15.34
C ILE A 309 17.90 27.85 16.21
N GLN A 310 17.84 28.03 17.53
CA GLN A 310 18.89 27.58 18.42
C GLN A 310 19.03 26.04 18.41
N GLU A 311 17.92 25.31 18.35
CA GLU A 311 17.95 23.85 18.22
C GLU A 311 18.54 23.41 16.85
N ALA A 312 18.27 24.17 15.78
CA ALA A 312 18.86 23.92 14.46
C ALA A 312 20.38 24.11 14.50
N ILE A 313 20.88 25.18 15.13
CA ILE A 313 22.31 25.43 15.33
C ILE A 313 22.96 24.28 16.09
N ASN A 314 22.34 23.84 17.19
CA ASN A 314 22.85 22.72 18.00
C ASN A 314 22.90 21.42 17.20
N SER A 315 21.93 21.19 16.31
CA SER A 315 21.85 19.99 15.47
C SER A 315 22.86 20.01 14.30
N ALA A 316 23.21 21.18 13.78
CA ALA A 316 24.17 21.35 12.69
C ALA A 316 25.62 21.03 13.09
N GLN A 317 25.99 21.17 14.38
CA GLN A 317 27.32 20.81 14.92
C GLN A 317 28.52 21.35 14.10
N SER A 318 28.39 22.55 13.53
CA SER A 318 29.40 23.22 12.66
C SER A 318 29.47 22.76 11.20
N ASP A 319 28.49 21.99 10.70
CA ASP A 319 28.37 21.66 9.28
C ASP A 319 28.08 22.95 8.45
N PRO A 320 28.98 23.37 7.54
CA PRO A 320 28.84 24.63 6.80
C PRO A 320 27.59 24.69 5.92
N ASP A 321 27.18 23.57 5.31
CA ASP A 321 26.02 23.54 4.41
C ASP A 321 24.72 23.72 5.21
N LEU A 322 24.67 23.15 6.42
CA LEU A 322 23.55 23.30 7.34
C LEU A 322 23.51 24.68 7.98
N ILE A 323 24.66 25.29 8.27
CA ILE A 323 24.73 26.69 8.72
C ILE A 323 24.16 27.62 7.64
N GLY A 324 24.49 27.40 6.36
CA GLY A 324 23.94 28.18 5.25
C GLY A 324 22.42 28.05 5.09
N LEU A 325 21.79 26.96 5.55
CA LEU A 325 20.32 26.87 5.65
C LEU A 325 19.78 27.75 6.78
N ILE A 326 20.43 27.72 7.95
CA ILE A 326 20.03 28.49 9.13
C ILE A 326 20.13 30.00 8.87
N ASP A 327 21.20 30.46 8.21
CA ASP A 327 21.38 31.88 7.93
C ASP A 327 20.30 32.41 7.00
N ARG A 328 19.95 31.66 5.94
CA ARG A 328 18.81 31.98 5.07
C ARG A 328 17.49 32.06 5.83
N ALA A 329 17.28 31.18 6.81
CA ALA A 329 16.09 31.22 7.65
C ALA A 329 16.06 32.50 8.49
N LYS A 330 17.16 32.89 9.13
CA LYS A 330 17.27 34.14 9.90
C LYS A 330 17.02 35.39 9.06
N ASP A 331 17.50 35.41 7.82
CA ASP A 331 17.23 36.51 6.89
C ASP A 331 15.72 36.66 6.63
N ASN A 332 14.99 35.54 6.52
CA ASN A 332 13.54 35.53 6.38
C ASN A 332 12.78 35.93 7.65
N LEU A 333 13.39 35.82 8.84
CA LEU A 333 12.79 36.26 10.10
C LEU A 333 12.89 37.78 10.30
N SER A 334 13.81 38.43 9.59
CA SER A 334 14.12 39.86 9.73
C SER A 334 13.33 40.76 8.75
N ASN A 335 12.55 40.15 7.84
CA ASN A 335 11.69 40.80 6.85
C ASN A 335 10.21 40.64 7.22
#